data_AF-A0A1Y3EKS2-F1
#
_entry.id   AF-A0A1Y3EKS2-F1
#
_cell.length_a   1.000
_cell.length_b   1.000
_cell.length_c   1.000
_cell.angle_alpha   90.00
_cell.angle_beta   90.00
_cell.angle_gamma   90.00
#
_symmetry.space_group_name_H-M   'P 1'
#
loop_
_entity.id
_entity.type
_entity.pdbx_description
1 polymer ?
#
loop_
_entity_poly.entity_id
_entity_poly.type
_entity_poly.pdbx_seq_one_letter_code
_entity_poly.pdbx_strand_id
1 'polypeptide(L)'
;MFFFLVTKKTIPESDLPAMANSENGWTKYQVFLAFLMVITGTLNTLAAKWADMMYGLGRPFNHPFFQAFLMFVGEFACATVIFTGIFSVAFLGMTLAVFKWIGMFLVLCGLIVVGVSDMMFSSNSAEISDPNRMISGDLLIVIAQIVIALQMVYEQKFISKYNVAPMLAVGLEGLFGVILMTVVCICFYWIKVPATFSTDPDGRLENVLDAVHQIEDNMLILLPIIGLIVSIAFFNFAGISVTKEMNATTRMVLDSVRVFFIWGVSLIAGWQSFVLLQLGGFAILLIGMFVYNNIFFHPMYLKLKEKWHRSAPATDNNSIA
;
A
#
# COMPACT_ATOMS: atom_id res chain seq x y z
N MET A 1 4.58 -21.23 -2.87
CA MET A 1 5.88 -21.95 -2.79
C MET A 1 6.74 -21.21 -1.77
N PHE A 2 6.44 -21.41 -0.48
CA PHE A 2 6.96 -20.60 0.64
C PHE A 2 7.43 -21.53 1.78
N PHE A 3 8.08 -22.62 1.39
CA PHE A 3 8.41 -23.70 2.31
C PHE A 3 9.91 -23.94 2.31
N PHE A 4 10.43 -24.09 3.53
CA PHE A 4 11.82 -24.36 3.90
C PHE A 4 12.76 -23.16 3.92
N LEU A 5 12.79 -22.47 5.08
CA LEU A 5 14.03 -22.18 5.84
C LEU A 5 13.77 -21.12 6.92
N VAL A 6 12.91 -21.44 7.90
CA VAL A 6 12.97 -20.76 9.20
C VAL A 6 13.04 -21.83 10.26
N THR A 7 14.24 -21.95 10.85
CA THR A 7 14.54 -22.84 11.97
C THR A 7 13.58 -22.56 13.12
N LYS A 8 12.85 -23.60 13.56
CA LYS A 8 11.90 -23.56 14.66
C LYS A 8 12.57 -23.04 15.94
N LYS A 9 12.22 -21.83 16.36
CA LYS A 9 12.14 -21.45 17.77
C LYS A 9 10.73 -20.95 18.02
N THR A 10 9.85 -21.86 18.41
CA THR A 10 8.51 -21.52 18.91
C THR A 10 8.68 -20.85 20.26
N ILE A 11 8.29 -19.58 20.34
CA ILE A 11 8.28 -18.82 21.58
C ILE A 11 7.07 -19.30 22.40
N PRO A 12 7.21 -19.58 23.72
CA PRO A 12 6.08 -19.91 24.57
C PRO A 12 5.09 -18.73 24.63
N GLU A 13 3.80 -19.02 24.71
CA GLU A 13 2.69 -18.05 24.60
C GLU A 13 2.78 -16.89 25.62
N SER A 14 3.54 -17.07 26.70
CA SER A 14 3.85 -16.06 27.73
C SER A 14 4.82 -14.96 27.28
N ASP A 15 5.61 -15.20 26.24
CA ASP A 15 6.65 -14.28 25.73
C ASP A 15 6.23 -13.60 24.41
N LEU A 16 4.97 -13.79 23.99
CA LEU A 16 4.38 -12.98 22.93
C LEU A 16 4.40 -11.52 23.40
N PRO A 17 4.90 -10.57 22.58
CA PRO A 17 4.80 -9.16 22.92
C PRO A 17 3.33 -8.87 23.20
N ALA A 18 3.02 -8.45 24.41
CA ALA A 18 1.67 -8.05 24.80
C ALA A 18 1.17 -7.11 23.71
N MET A 19 0.12 -7.51 22.96
CA MET A 19 -0.52 -6.61 22.01
C MET A 19 -0.84 -5.34 22.78
N ALA A 20 -0.18 -4.24 22.38
CA ALA A 20 -0.04 -3.05 23.18
C ALA A 20 -1.37 -2.67 23.82
N ASN A 21 -1.41 -2.73 25.15
CA ASN A 21 -2.52 -2.22 25.95
C ASN A 21 -2.82 -0.79 25.48
N SER A 22 -4.05 -0.59 25.02
CA SER A 22 -4.54 0.64 24.38
C SER A 22 -4.78 1.79 25.37
N GLU A 23 -3.88 2.00 26.32
CA GLU A 23 -4.00 3.10 27.30
C GLU A 23 -3.20 4.34 26.90
N ASN A 24 -2.18 4.20 26.06
CA ASN A 24 -1.41 5.31 25.51
C ASN A 24 -1.35 5.17 23.99
N GLY A 25 -1.53 6.26 23.25
CA GLY A 25 -1.49 6.30 21.78
C GLY A 25 -0.18 5.77 21.16
N TRP A 26 -0.02 5.93 19.84
CA TRP A 26 1.15 5.38 19.13
C TRP A 26 2.48 5.85 19.73
N THR A 27 3.43 4.93 19.83
CA THR A 27 4.78 5.25 20.28
C THR A 27 5.49 6.14 19.26
N LYS A 28 6.52 6.89 19.70
CA LYS A 28 7.35 7.70 18.79
C LYS A 28 7.93 6.86 17.64
N TYR A 29 8.26 5.59 17.91
CA TYR A 29 8.76 4.64 16.93
C TYR A 29 7.69 4.26 15.90
N GLN A 30 6.46 3.95 16.34
CA GLN A 30 5.33 3.66 15.44
C GLN A 30 4.97 4.86 14.55
N VAL A 31 4.97 6.07 15.11
CA VAL A 31 4.74 7.30 14.35
C VAL A 31 5.85 7.52 13.31
N PHE A 32 7.11 7.29 13.67
CA PHE A 32 8.24 7.36 12.75
C PHE A 32 8.09 6.36 11.59
N LEU A 33 7.75 5.10 11.88
CA LEU A 33 7.53 4.07 10.86
C LEU A 33 6.39 4.43 9.91
N ALA A 34 5.28 4.94 10.45
CA ALA A 34 4.14 5.39 9.65
C ALA A 34 4.52 6.54 8.71
N PHE A 35 5.27 7.53 9.20
CA PHE A 35 5.72 8.65 8.39
C PHE A 35 6.73 8.23 7.32
N LEU A 36 7.69 7.38 7.69
CA LEU A 36 8.65 6.80 6.76
C LEU A 36 7.94 6.08 5.62
N MET A 37 6.97 5.21 5.95
CA MET A 37 6.17 4.48 4.98
C MET A 37 5.42 5.41 4.02
N VAL A 38 4.78 6.47 4.52
CA VAL A 38 4.02 7.39 3.65
C VAL A 38 4.96 8.16 2.71
N ILE A 39 6.08 8.70 3.20
CA ILE A 39 7.03 9.45 2.37
C ILE A 39 7.65 8.55 1.29
N THR A 40 8.20 7.40 1.69
CA THR A 40 8.92 6.54 0.75
C THR A 40 7.94 5.92 -0.25
N GLY A 41 6.71 5.65 0.18
CA GLY A 41 5.63 5.28 -0.70
C GLY A 41 5.30 6.39 -1.70
N THR A 42 5.19 7.66 -1.28
CA THR A 42 4.92 8.78 -2.20
C THR A 42 6.05 8.94 -3.22
N LEU A 43 7.31 8.83 -2.79
CA LEU A 43 8.47 8.87 -3.69
C LEU A 43 8.45 7.72 -4.70
N ASN A 44 8.07 6.51 -4.30
CA ASN A 44 7.91 5.35 -5.18
C ASN A 44 6.95 5.68 -6.35
N THR A 45 5.74 6.11 -6.04
CA THR A 45 4.75 6.42 -7.09
C THR A 45 5.16 7.59 -7.98
N LEU A 46 5.81 8.62 -7.43
CA LEU A 46 6.29 9.76 -8.22
C LEU A 46 7.46 9.36 -9.14
N ALA A 47 8.37 8.51 -8.67
CA ALA A 47 9.49 8.00 -9.46
C ALA A 47 9.01 7.11 -10.61
N ALA A 48 8.01 6.24 -10.36
CA ALA A 48 7.37 5.44 -11.40
C ALA A 48 6.72 6.34 -12.47
N LYS A 49 5.88 7.29 -12.05
CA LYS A 49 5.25 8.25 -12.96
C LYS A 49 6.27 9.05 -13.77
N TRP A 50 7.37 9.44 -13.14
CA TRP A 50 8.44 10.15 -13.84
C TRP A 50 9.13 9.27 -14.89
N ALA A 51 9.38 7.99 -14.59
CA ALA A 51 9.91 7.04 -15.56
C ALA A 51 8.99 6.89 -16.79
N ASP A 52 7.68 6.76 -16.57
CA ASP A 52 6.67 6.63 -17.64
C ASP A 52 6.60 7.86 -18.56
N MET A 53 6.89 9.05 -18.03
CA MET A 53 6.89 10.30 -18.79
C MET A 53 8.16 10.49 -19.65
N MET A 54 9.18 9.66 -19.48
CA MET A 54 10.41 9.78 -20.25
C MET A 54 10.29 9.17 -21.64
N TYR A 55 11.13 9.67 -22.54
CA TYR A 55 11.25 9.16 -23.91
C TYR A 55 12.64 8.55 -24.12
N GLY A 56 12.68 7.43 -24.82
CA GLY A 56 13.90 6.80 -25.32
C GLY A 56 13.66 6.24 -26.72
N LEU A 57 14.62 6.38 -27.62
CA LEU A 57 14.52 5.98 -29.03
C LEU A 57 13.30 6.62 -29.74
N GLY A 58 12.94 7.86 -29.38
CA GLY A 58 11.83 8.61 -29.99
C GLY A 58 10.42 8.13 -29.61
N ARG A 59 10.28 7.22 -28.63
CA ARG A 59 9.00 6.69 -28.13
C ARG A 59 8.93 6.77 -26.61
N PRO A 60 7.73 6.72 -26.00
CA PRO A 60 7.60 6.74 -24.54
C PRO A 60 8.18 5.47 -23.92
N PHE A 61 8.77 5.62 -22.73
CA PHE A 61 9.30 4.52 -21.93
C PHE A 61 8.15 3.74 -21.26
N ASN A 62 7.55 2.81 -22.00
CA ASN A 62 6.40 2.03 -21.55
C ASN A 62 6.75 0.53 -21.51
N HIS A 63 7.33 0.11 -20.38
CA HIS A 63 7.73 -1.28 -20.13
C HIS A 63 7.24 -1.72 -18.75
N PRO A 64 5.94 -1.96 -18.58
CA PRO A 64 5.33 -2.17 -17.27
C PRO A 64 5.81 -3.45 -16.60
N PHE A 65 6.18 -4.50 -17.34
CA PHE A 65 6.68 -5.74 -16.72
C PHE A 65 8.18 -5.66 -16.41
N PHE A 66 8.97 -4.90 -17.18
CA PHE A 66 10.35 -4.56 -16.81
C PHE A 66 10.39 -3.62 -15.60
N GLN A 67 9.50 -2.61 -15.57
CA GLN A 67 9.30 -1.79 -14.39
C GLN A 67 8.81 -2.65 -13.23
N ALA A 68 7.90 -3.60 -13.44
CA ALA A 68 7.52 -4.55 -12.39
C ALA A 68 8.71 -5.41 -11.95
N PHE A 69 9.58 -5.85 -12.85
CA PHE A 69 10.80 -6.59 -12.51
C PHE A 69 11.75 -5.73 -11.66
N LEU A 70 12.01 -4.49 -12.05
CA LEU A 70 12.80 -3.51 -11.28
C LEU A 70 12.11 -3.12 -9.97
N MET A 71 10.78 -3.07 -10.02
CA MET A 71 9.95 -2.93 -8.85
C MET A 71 10.23 -4.12 -7.97
N PHE A 72 10.05 -5.39 -8.33
CA PHE A 72 10.37 -6.59 -7.51
C PHE A 72 11.85 -6.70 -7.07
N VAL A 73 12.78 -6.12 -7.81
CA VAL A 73 14.17 -5.90 -7.35
C VAL A 73 14.23 -4.95 -6.13
N GLY A 74 13.36 -3.94 -6.06
CA GLY A 74 13.11 -3.15 -4.84
C GLY A 74 11.96 -3.68 -3.94
N GLU A 75 10.95 -4.30 -4.53
CA GLU A 75 9.59 -4.64 -4.08
C GLU A 75 9.58 -6.10 -3.74
N PHE A 76 10.11 -6.30 -2.58
CA PHE A 76 9.32 -7.02 -1.63
C PHE A 76 7.87 -6.50 -1.42
N ALA A 77 7.01 -6.71 -2.42
CA ALA A 77 5.55 -6.62 -2.42
C ALA A 77 4.87 -5.24 -2.32
N CYS A 78 3.60 -5.23 -2.78
CA CYS A 78 2.60 -4.17 -2.86
C CYS A 78 1.21 -4.86 -2.90
N ALA A 79 0.02 -4.23 -2.80
CA ALA A 79 -0.71 -3.56 -1.70
C ALA A 79 -2.21 -4.02 -1.65
N THR A 80 -3.00 -3.81 -0.57
CA THR A 80 -4.49 -4.05 -0.52
C THR A 80 -5.19 -3.61 0.76
N VAL A 81 -6.36 -2.94 0.72
CA VAL A 81 -6.99 -2.32 1.92
C VAL A 81 -8.27 -2.98 2.48
N ILE A 82 -9.20 -3.46 1.65
CA ILE A 82 -10.53 -3.90 2.17
C ILE A 82 -10.59 -5.39 2.38
N PHE A 83 -10.13 -6.14 1.38
CA PHE A 83 -10.08 -7.59 1.44
C PHE A 83 -9.20 -8.06 2.60
N THR A 84 -8.11 -7.36 2.93
CA THR A 84 -7.27 -7.74 4.06
C THR A 84 -7.96 -7.50 5.40
N GLY A 85 -8.76 -6.43 5.54
CA GLY A 85 -9.55 -6.21 6.76
C GLY A 85 -10.54 -7.35 7.01
N ILE A 86 -11.25 -7.77 5.95
CA ILE A 86 -12.21 -8.89 5.99
C ILE A 86 -11.49 -10.22 6.26
N PHE A 87 -10.42 -10.51 5.51
CA PHE A 87 -9.65 -11.74 5.66
C PHE A 87 -8.90 -11.81 6.99
N SER A 88 -8.46 -10.68 7.58
CA SER A 88 -7.84 -10.67 8.91
C SER A 88 -8.84 -11.07 9.99
N VAL A 89 -10.10 -10.67 9.88
CA VAL A 89 -11.16 -11.16 10.79
C VAL A 89 -11.41 -12.65 10.58
N ALA A 90 -11.53 -13.09 9.32
CA ALA A 90 -11.86 -14.48 8.99
C ALA A 90 -10.74 -15.49 9.32
N PHE A 91 -9.47 -15.16 9.07
CA PHE A 91 -8.35 -16.11 9.14
C PHE A 91 -7.42 -15.95 10.36
N LEU A 92 -7.42 -14.78 11.00
CA LEU A 92 -6.64 -14.52 12.22
C LEU A 92 -7.51 -14.48 13.48
N GLY A 93 -8.85 -14.54 13.35
CA GLY A 93 -9.77 -14.54 14.48
C GLY A 93 -9.79 -13.23 15.27
N MET A 94 -9.32 -12.14 14.67
CA MET A 94 -9.31 -10.82 15.29
C MET A 94 -10.72 -10.23 15.33
N THR A 95 -11.14 -9.69 16.47
CA THR A 95 -12.37 -8.90 16.58
C THR A 95 -12.05 -7.43 16.32
N LEU A 96 -12.41 -6.92 15.14
CA LEU A 96 -12.36 -5.48 14.88
C LEU A 96 -13.60 -4.81 15.48
N ALA A 97 -13.37 -3.81 16.33
CA ALA A 97 -14.44 -2.98 16.86
C ALA A 97 -15.19 -2.25 15.73
N VAL A 98 -16.49 -2.00 15.93
CA VAL A 98 -17.40 -1.45 14.91
C VAL A 98 -16.90 -0.10 14.36
N PHE A 99 -16.28 0.75 15.19
CA PHE A 99 -15.71 2.02 14.72
C PHE A 99 -14.58 1.85 13.71
N LYS A 100 -13.80 0.75 13.78
CA LYS A 100 -12.75 0.45 12.78
C LYS A 100 -13.38 0.07 11.43
N TRP A 101 -14.50 -0.65 11.44
CA TRP A 101 -15.27 -0.92 10.21
C TRP A 101 -15.81 0.35 9.58
N ILE A 102 -16.34 1.27 10.39
CA ILE A 102 -16.79 2.59 9.92
C ILE A 102 -15.62 3.37 9.31
N GLY A 103 -14.46 3.39 9.97
CA GLY A 103 -13.25 4.03 9.45
C GLY A 103 -12.80 3.46 8.10
N MET A 104 -12.76 2.13 7.96
CA MET A 104 -12.42 1.46 6.69
C MET A 104 -13.43 1.80 5.58
N PHE A 105 -14.72 1.84 5.90
CA PHE A 105 -15.76 2.22 4.92
C PHE A 105 -15.63 3.67 4.47
N LEU A 106 -15.35 4.60 5.38
CA LEU A 106 -15.12 6.01 5.05
C LEU A 106 -13.87 6.19 4.15
N VAL A 107 -12.79 5.47 4.42
CA VAL A 107 -11.59 5.47 3.55
C VAL A 107 -11.95 5.01 2.13
N LEU A 108 -12.74 3.95 1.99
CA LEU A 108 -13.23 3.48 0.69
C LEU A 108 -14.07 4.55 -0.03
N CYS A 109 -15.04 5.16 0.64
CA CYS A 109 -15.85 6.22 0.05
C CYS A 109 -14.99 7.40 -0.44
N GLY A 110 -14.00 7.81 0.37
CA GLY A 110 -13.06 8.86 -0.01
C GLY A 110 -12.28 8.51 -1.29
N LEU A 111 -11.74 7.29 -1.38
CA LEU A 111 -11.03 6.80 -2.56
C LEU A 111 -11.93 6.75 -3.81
N ILE A 112 -13.17 6.29 -3.69
CA ILE A 112 -14.13 6.26 -4.81
C ILE A 112 -14.42 7.67 -5.31
N VAL A 113 -14.67 8.63 -4.41
CA VAL A 113 -14.94 10.03 -4.80
C VAL A 113 -13.75 10.64 -5.54
N VAL A 114 -12.52 10.43 -5.04
CA VAL A 114 -11.31 10.89 -5.73
C VAL A 114 -11.19 10.23 -7.11
N GLY A 115 -11.35 8.92 -7.21
CA GLY A 115 -11.24 8.18 -8.47
C GLY A 115 -12.29 8.58 -9.51
N VAL A 116 -13.56 8.65 -9.12
CA VAL A 116 -14.66 9.06 -10.02
C VAL A 116 -14.47 10.51 -10.47
N SER A 117 -14.00 11.40 -9.60
CA SER A 117 -13.73 12.78 -10.00
C SER A 117 -12.64 12.84 -11.08
N ASP A 118 -11.57 12.06 -10.94
CA ASP A 118 -10.50 12.05 -11.94
C ASP A 118 -11.00 11.57 -13.31
N MET A 119 -11.82 10.52 -13.33
CA MET A 119 -12.44 10.00 -14.56
C MET A 119 -13.40 11.00 -15.21
N MET A 120 -14.28 11.65 -14.42
CA MET A 120 -15.26 12.61 -14.96
C MET A 120 -14.58 13.84 -15.57
N PHE A 121 -13.51 14.32 -14.97
CA PHE A 121 -12.79 15.51 -15.46
C PHE A 121 -11.77 15.20 -16.57
N SER A 122 -11.32 13.95 -16.68
CA SER A 122 -10.49 13.47 -17.80
C SER A 122 -11.30 13.14 -19.08
N SER A 123 -12.59 12.84 -18.95
CA SER A 123 -13.48 12.44 -20.05
C SER A 123 -13.89 13.57 -21.02
N ASN A 124 -13.41 14.80 -20.83
CA ASN A 124 -13.63 15.90 -21.77
C ASN A 124 -12.76 15.80 -23.04
N SER A 125 -11.92 14.76 -23.15
CA SER A 125 -11.14 14.41 -24.34
C SER A 125 -11.77 13.19 -25.00
N ALA A 126 -12.50 13.42 -26.09
CA ALA A 126 -13.24 12.38 -26.80
C ALA A 126 -12.31 11.37 -27.50
N GLU A 127 -11.93 10.30 -26.80
CA GLU A 127 -11.60 9.01 -27.43
C GLU A 127 -12.55 7.95 -26.87
N ILE A 128 -13.24 7.25 -27.77
CA ILE A 128 -14.14 6.15 -27.42
C ILE A 128 -13.26 5.01 -26.89
N SER A 129 -13.05 4.99 -25.58
CA SER A 129 -12.45 3.84 -24.90
C SER A 129 -13.37 2.65 -25.08
N ASP A 130 -12.93 1.64 -25.86
CA ASP A 130 -13.60 0.35 -26.02
C ASP A 130 -14.12 -0.14 -24.65
N PRO A 131 -15.45 -0.19 -24.40
CA PRO A 131 -15.97 -0.53 -23.08
C PRO A 131 -15.46 -1.89 -22.57
N ASN A 132 -15.25 -2.83 -23.50
CA ASN A 132 -14.70 -4.15 -23.20
C ASN A 132 -13.24 -4.11 -22.69
N ARG A 133 -12.44 -3.13 -23.12
CA ARG A 133 -11.05 -2.96 -22.63
C ARG A 133 -11.03 -2.39 -21.21
N MET A 134 -11.90 -1.42 -20.93
CA MET A 134 -12.03 -0.86 -19.59
C MET A 134 -12.52 -1.93 -18.59
N ILE A 135 -13.57 -2.67 -18.95
CA ILE A 135 -14.15 -3.72 -18.11
C ILE A 135 -13.15 -4.86 -17.85
N SER A 136 -12.39 -5.29 -18.88
CA SER A 136 -11.41 -6.35 -18.71
C SER A 136 -10.22 -5.92 -17.83
N GLY A 137 -9.78 -4.67 -17.93
CA GLY A 137 -8.79 -4.07 -17.03
C GLY A 137 -9.28 -4.00 -15.58
N ASP A 138 -10.48 -3.46 -15.36
CA ASP A 138 -11.08 -3.31 -14.03
C ASP A 138 -11.27 -4.68 -13.34
N LEU A 139 -11.70 -5.70 -14.09
CA LEU A 139 -11.85 -7.05 -13.56
C LEU A 139 -10.49 -7.64 -13.12
N LEU A 140 -9.43 -7.41 -13.91
CA LEU A 140 -8.09 -7.88 -13.59
C LEU A 140 -7.55 -7.20 -12.31
N ILE A 141 -7.83 -5.91 -12.13
CA ILE A 141 -7.50 -5.17 -10.91
C ILE A 141 -8.22 -5.79 -9.71
N VAL A 142 -9.52 -6.07 -9.80
CA VAL A 142 -10.27 -6.68 -8.68
C VAL A 142 -9.69 -8.03 -8.27
N ILE A 143 -9.34 -8.88 -9.24
CA ILE A 143 -8.71 -10.19 -8.95
C ILE A 143 -7.35 -9.99 -8.27
N ALA A 144 -6.52 -9.08 -8.77
CA ALA A 144 -5.23 -8.76 -8.16
C ALA A 144 -5.39 -8.28 -6.70
N GLN A 145 -6.39 -7.43 -6.43
CA GLN A 145 -6.71 -6.96 -5.08
C GLN A 145 -7.20 -8.07 -4.14
N ILE A 146 -7.74 -9.18 -4.64
CA ILE A 146 -8.06 -10.31 -3.75
C ILE A 146 -6.78 -11.06 -3.37
N VAL A 147 -5.90 -11.32 -4.35
CA VAL A 147 -4.65 -12.06 -4.15
C VAL A 147 -3.74 -11.33 -3.16
N ILE A 148 -3.55 -10.02 -3.34
CA ILE A 148 -2.65 -9.28 -2.45
C ILE A 148 -3.22 -9.22 -1.03
N ALA A 149 -4.53 -9.14 -0.88
CA ALA A 149 -5.12 -9.08 0.44
C ALA A 149 -4.93 -10.37 1.21
N LEU A 150 -5.03 -11.51 0.52
CA LEU A 150 -4.65 -12.79 1.08
C LEU A 150 -3.17 -12.78 1.47
N GLN A 151 -2.26 -12.30 0.60
CA GLN A 151 -0.83 -12.19 0.92
C GLN A 151 -0.61 -11.38 2.21
N MET A 152 -1.25 -10.22 2.35
CA MET A 152 -1.12 -9.37 3.54
C MET A 152 -1.63 -10.04 4.83
N VAL A 153 -2.74 -10.79 4.75
CA VAL A 153 -3.26 -11.55 5.90
C VAL A 153 -2.34 -12.69 6.29
N TYR A 154 -1.81 -13.43 5.31
CA TYR A 154 -0.83 -14.47 5.57
C TYR A 154 0.46 -13.87 6.14
N GLU A 155 0.97 -12.80 5.56
CA GLU A 155 2.15 -12.07 6.04
C GLU A 155 1.99 -11.68 7.52
N GLN A 156 0.87 -11.04 7.86
CA GLN A 156 0.55 -10.69 9.25
C GLN A 156 0.57 -11.92 10.16
N LYS A 157 -0.10 -13.01 9.76
CA LYS A 157 -0.16 -14.25 10.55
C LYS A 157 1.23 -14.86 10.77
N PHE A 158 2.09 -14.84 9.77
CA PHE A 158 3.45 -15.38 9.87
C PHE A 158 4.34 -14.50 10.75
N ILE A 159 4.27 -13.17 10.60
CA ILE A 159 5.02 -12.23 11.44
C ILE A 159 4.63 -12.37 12.91
N SER A 160 3.32 -12.43 13.20
CA SER A 160 2.84 -12.59 14.59
C SER A 160 3.21 -13.96 15.18
N LYS A 161 3.20 -15.03 14.39
CA LYS A 161 3.49 -16.39 14.87
C LYS A 161 4.99 -16.68 15.03
N TYR A 162 5.83 -16.18 14.13
CA TYR A 162 7.26 -16.54 14.07
C TYR A 162 8.20 -15.37 14.41
N ASN A 163 7.67 -14.19 14.75
CA ASN A 163 8.42 -12.97 15.08
C ASN A 163 9.55 -12.67 14.08
N VAL A 164 9.27 -12.83 12.80
CA VAL A 164 10.25 -12.66 11.73
C VAL A 164 10.77 -11.22 11.74
N ALA A 165 12.08 -11.04 11.53
CA ALA A 165 12.67 -9.71 11.41
C ALA A 165 12.20 -9.07 10.10
N PRO A 166 11.69 -7.82 10.10
CA PRO A 166 11.17 -7.16 8.90
C PRO A 166 12.17 -7.13 7.73
N MET A 167 13.46 -6.87 8.00
CA MET A 167 14.48 -6.89 6.95
C MET A 167 14.72 -8.29 6.34
N LEU A 168 14.63 -9.35 7.15
CA LEU A 168 14.78 -10.72 6.65
C LEU A 168 13.55 -11.19 5.89
N ALA A 169 12.36 -10.76 6.34
CA ALA A 169 11.16 -10.84 5.52
C ALA A 169 11.51 -10.16 4.22
N VAL A 170 11.66 -8.82 4.15
CA VAL A 170 11.99 -8.01 2.95
C VAL A 170 13.16 -8.47 2.06
N GLY A 171 14.00 -9.42 2.47
CA GLY A 171 14.99 -10.06 1.59
C GLY A 171 14.46 -11.27 0.78
N LEU A 172 13.61 -12.12 1.39
CA LEU A 172 13.06 -13.36 0.79
C LEU A 172 12.04 -13.26 -0.41
N GLU A 173 10.77 -12.87 -0.28
CA GLU A 173 9.85 -12.37 -1.37
C GLU A 173 10.50 -11.54 -2.51
N GLY A 174 11.59 -10.80 -2.33
CA GLY A 174 12.25 -9.96 -3.32
C GLY A 174 13.21 -10.82 -4.11
N LEU A 175 13.97 -11.68 -3.41
CA LEU A 175 14.69 -12.78 -4.06
C LEU A 175 13.73 -13.69 -4.85
N PHE A 176 12.63 -14.15 -4.24
CA PHE A 176 11.63 -14.98 -4.91
C PHE A 176 10.90 -14.21 -6.02
N GLY A 177 10.65 -12.91 -5.83
CA GLY A 177 10.03 -12.02 -6.78
C GLY A 177 10.89 -11.82 -8.02
N VAL A 178 12.18 -11.56 -7.86
CA VAL A 178 13.15 -11.47 -8.96
C VAL A 178 13.22 -12.80 -9.72
N ILE A 179 13.28 -13.94 -9.03
CA ILE A 179 13.28 -15.26 -9.68
C ILE A 179 12.01 -15.46 -10.52
N LEU A 180 10.84 -15.21 -9.91
CA LEU A 180 9.55 -15.37 -10.58
C LEU A 180 9.41 -14.42 -11.78
N MET A 181 9.75 -13.15 -11.59
CA MET A 181 9.66 -12.13 -12.63
C MET A 181 10.63 -12.37 -13.77
N THR A 182 11.83 -12.89 -13.49
CA THR A 182 12.77 -13.29 -14.55
C THR A 182 12.12 -14.33 -15.46
N VAL A 183 11.49 -15.36 -14.89
CA VAL A 183 10.79 -16.40 -15.65
C VAL A 183 9.62 -15.80 -16.44
N VAL A 184 8.81 -14.94 -15.81
CA VAL A 184 7.65 -14.30 -16.45
C VAL A 184 8.07 -13.39 -17.61
N CYS A 185 9.08 -12.53 -17.43
CA CYS A 185 9.58 -11.64 -18.49
C CYS A 185 10.13 -12.44 -19.68
N ILE A 186 10.84 -13.55 -19.44
CA ILE A 186 11.29 -14.45 -20.52
C ILE A 186 10.09 -15.03 -21.29
N CYS A 187 9.05 -15.48 -20.58
CA CYS A 187 7.84 -15.98 -21.23
C CYS A 187 7.14 -14.90 -22.06
N PHE A 188 7.02 -13.68 -21.52
CA PHE A 188 6.30 -12.57 -22.15
C PHE A 188 7.00 -12.00 -23.38
N TYR A 189 8.32 -12.15 -23.46
CA TYR A 189 9.07 -11.83 -24.68
C TYR A 189 8.58 -12.61 -25.92
N TRP A 190 8.11 -13.84 -25.74
CA TRP A 190 7.65 -14.69 -26.85
C TRP A 190 6.16 -14.53 -27.17
N ILE A 191 5.38 -13.86 -26.31
CA ILE A 191 3.94 -13.67 -26.51
C ILE A 191 3.72 -12.42 -27.36
N LYS A 192 3.09 -12.60 -28.51
CA LYS A 192 2.67 -11.49 -29.36
C LYS A 192 1.25 -11.06 -29.02
N VAL A 193 1.07 -9.76 -28.83
CA VAL A 193 -0.22 -9.16 -28.49
C VAL A 193 -0.58 -8.05 -29.48
N PRO A 194 -1.88 -7.76 -29.65
CA PRO A 194 -2.32 -6.60 -30.42
C PRO A 194 -1.74 -5.30 -29.85
N ALA A 195 -1.68 -4.25 -30.68
CA ALA A 195 -1.24 -2.90 -30.30
C ALA A 195 -2.04 -2.27 -29.14
N THR A 196 -3.13 -2.91 -28.71
CA THR A 196 -3.93 -2.53 -27.55
C THR A 196 -3.24 -2.82 -26.23
N PHE A 197 -2.29 -3.78 -26.20
CA PHE A 197 -1.62 -4.23 -24.99
C PHE A 197 -0.11 -3.95 -24.99
N SER A 198 0.46 -3.56 -26.13
CA SER A 198 1.88 -3.24 -26.23
C SER A 198 2.14 -2.18 -27.29
N THR A 199 3.10 -1.32 -26.99
CA THR A 199 3.67 -0.31 -27.90
C THR A 199 4.98 -0.77 -28.56
N ASP A 200 5.35 -2.03 -28.36
CA ASP A 200 6.57 -2.62 -28.94
C ASP A 200 6.44 -2.81 -30.47
N PRO A 201 7.46 -2.46 -31.28
CA PRO A 201 7.44 -2.61 -32.74
C PRO A 201 7.23 -4.05 -33.23
N ASP A 202 7.71 -5.04 -32.47
CA ASP A 202 7.55 -6.46 -32.80
C ASP A 202 6.23 -7.04 -32.27
N GLY A 203 5.41 -6.22 -31.60
CA GLY A 203 4.15 -6.60 -30.97
C GLY A 203 4.33 -7.55 -29.79
N ARG A 204 5.50 -7.57 -29.13
CA ARG A 204 5.75 -8.40 -27.94
C ARG A 204 5.05 -7.82 -26.72
N LEU A 205 4.58 -8.68 -25.83
CA LEU A 205 3.92 -8.24 -24.59
C LEU A 205 4.89 -7.48 -23.66
N GLU A 206 6.14 -7.92 -23.59
CA GLU A 206 7.20 -7.23 -22.86
C GLU A 206 8.54 -7.40 -23.58
N ASN A 207 9.36 -6.35 -23.63
CA ASN A 207 10.66 -6.41 -24.27
C ASN A 207 11.75 -5.75 -23.40
N VAL A 208 12.30 -6.53 -22.48
CA VAL A 208 13.36 -6.08 -21.55
C VAL A 208 14.61 -5.56 -22.28
N LEU A 209 14.98 -6.17 -23.41
CA LEU A 209 16.14 -5.73 -24.20
C LEU A 209 15.91 -4.34 -24.80
N ASP A 210 14.69 -4.07 -25.22
CA ASP A 210 14.28 -2.77 -25.71
C ASP A 210 14.31 -1.70 -24.62
N ALA A 211 13.86 -2.05 -23.41
CA ALA A 211 13.94 -1.17 -22.25
C ALA A 211 15.39 -0.79 -21.93
N VAL A 212 16.33 -1.73 -22.02
CA VAL A 212 17.77 -1.47 -21.83
C VAL A 212 18.30 -0.50 -22.89
N HIS A 213 17.99 -0.73 -24.16
CA HIS A 213 18.42 0.19 -25.23
C HIS A 213 17.81 1.60 -25.09
N GLN A 214 16.57 1.72 -24.58
CA GLN A 214 15.97 3.03 -24.30
C GLN A 214 16.69 3.77 -23.16
N ILE A 215 17.17 3.05 -22.14
CA ILE A 215 17.98 3.62 -21.05
C ILE A 215 19.35 4.07 -21.56
N GLU A 216 19.95 3.32 -22.49
CA GLU A 216 21.22 3.69 -23.12
C GLU A 216 21.10 4.97 -23.97
N ASP A 217 19.99 5.11 -24.71
CA ASP A 217 19.70 6.30 -25.50
C ASP A 217 19.48 7.55 -24.62
N ASN A 218 18.69 7.41 -23.55
CA ASN A 218 18.42 8.48 -22.61
C ASN A 218 18.77 8.07 -21.18
N MET A 219 20.01 8.33 -20.79
CA MET A 219 20.52 8.04 -19.43
C MET A 219 19.74 8.74 -18.32
N LEU A 220 18.98 9.81 -18.62
CA LEU A 220 18.13 10.47 -17.63
C LEU A 220 17.05 9.53 -17.09
N ILE A 221 16.64 8.50 -17.83
CA ILE A 221 15.70 7.45 -17.41
C ILE A 221 16.24 6.66 -16.20
N LEU A 222 17.56 6.55 -16.07
CA LEU A 222 18.17 5.82 -14.95
C LEU A 222 17.89 6.48 -13.60
N LEU A 223 17.75 7.81 -13.56
CA LEU A 223 17.50 8.55 -12.33
C LEU A 223 16.15 8.20 -11.67
N PRO A 224 14.99 8.26 -12.36
CA PRO A 224 13.73 7.79 -11.80
C PRO A 224 13.75 6.28 -11.53
N ILE A 225 14.46 5.46 -12.31
CA ILE A 225 14.60 4.02 -12.02
C ILE A 225 15.34 3.77 -10.70
N ILE A 226 16.46 4.45 -10.45
CA ILE A 226 17.19 4.32 -9.18
C ILE A 226 16.33 4.85 -8.03
N GLY A 227 15.66 5.99 -8.22
CA GLY A 227 14.74 6.55 -7.23
C GLY A 227 13.61 5.58 -6.89
N LEU A 228 13.08 4.88 -7.90
CA LEU A 228 12.08 3.83 -7.76
C LEU A 228 12.61 2.67 -6.89
N ILE A 229 13.74 2.06 -7.27
CA ILE A 229 14.33 0.93 -6.53
C ILE A 229 14.58 1.29 -5.05
N VAL A 230 15.19 2.45 -4.79
CA VAL A 230 15.52 2.88 -3.42
C VAL A 230 14.27 3.16 -2.60
N SER A 231 13.32 3.93 -3.13
CA SER A 231 12.10 4.30 -2.41
C SER A 231 11.25 3.09 -2.05
N ILE A 232 11.19 2.12 -2.94
CA ILE A 232 10.51 0.87 -2.73
C ILE A 232 11.11 0.08 -1.55
N ALA A 233 12.44 -0.09 -1.52
CA ALA A 233 13.08 -0.88 -0.48
C ALA A 233 12.74 -0.35 0.93
N PHE A 234 12.76 0.98 1.08
CA PHE A 234 12.36 1.62 2.33
C PHE A 234 10.86 1.53 2.61
N PHE A 235 10.01 1.67 1.58
CA PHE A 235 8.56 1.50 1.71
C PHE A 235 8.18 0.12 2.26
N ASN A 236 8.81 -0.94 1.76
CA ASN A 236 8.50 -2.29 2.20
C ASN A 236 9.07 -2.64 3.57
N PHE A 237 10.28 -2.18 3.87
CA PHE A 237 10.81 -2.26 5.22
C PHE A 237 9.87 -1.59 6.23
N ALA A 238 9.42 -0.36 5.93
CA ALA A 238 8.51 0.38 6.79
C ALA A 238 7.15 -0.31 6.88
N GLY A 239 6.61 -0.80 5.77
CA GLY A 239 5.33 -1.51 5.70
C GLY A 239 5.29 -2.77 6.57
N ILE A 240 6.29 -3.66 6.43
CA ILE A 240 6.38 -4.87 7.27
C ILE A 240 6.59 -4.51 8.75
N SER A 241 7.37 -3.45 9.02
CA SER A 241 7.58 -2.96 10.40
C SER A 241 6.28 -2.42 11.01
N VAL A 242 5.44 -1.72 10.25
CA VAL A 242 4.11 -1.29 10.68
C VAL A 242 3.20 -2.48 10.93
N THR A 243 3.18 -3.49 10.04
CA THR A 243 2.40 -4.72 10.25
C THR A 243 2.80 -5.42 11.55
N LYS A 244 4.10 -5.46 11.84
CA LYS A 244 4.67 -6.10 13.03
C LYS A 244 4.33 -5.34 14.32
N GLU A 245 4.52 -4.03 14.33
CA GLU A 245 4.34 -3.20 15.53
C GLU A 245 2.88 -2.80 15.78
N MET A 246 2.00 -2.96 14.79
CA MET A 246 0.62 -2.48 14.84
C MET A 246 -0.37 -3.51 14.32
N ASN A 247 -0.51 -3.65 13.00
CA ASN A 247 -1.28 -4.67 12.27
C ASN A 247 -1.32 -4.33 10.77
N ALA A 248 -1.65 -5.32 9.93
CA ALA A 248 -1.72 -5.11 8.47
C ALA A 248 -2.77 -4.07 8.08
N THR A 249 -3.92 -4.04 8.78
CA THR A 249 -4.98 -3.07 8.47
C THR A 249 -4.50 -1.63 8.66
N THR A 250 -3.62 -1.35 9.64
CA THR A 250 -3.04 -0.02 9.85
C THR A 250 -2.05 0.34 8.74
N ARG A 251 -1.20 -0.61 8.30
CA ARG A 251 -0.33 -0.46 7.11
C ARG A 251 -1.16 0.02 5.91
N MET A 252 -2.27 -0.64 5.65
CA MET A 252 -3.12 -0.36 4.50
C MET A 252 -3.91 0.95 4.59
N VAL A 253 -4.31 1.31 5.80
CA VAL A 253 -4.92 2.62 6.08
C VAL A 253 -3.89 3.73 5.84
N LEU A 254 -2.62 3.54 6.22
CA LEU A 254 -1.52 4.46 5.89
C LEU A 254 -1.23 4.52 4.38
N ASP A 255 -1.31 3.40 3.67
CA ASP A 255 -1.19 3.36 2.20
C ASP A 255 -2.22 4.24 1.50
N SER A 256 -3.42 4.34 2.06
CA SER A 256 -4.48 5.19 1.52
C SER A 256 -4.15 6.69 1.66
N VAL A 257 -3.39 7.11 2.68
CA VAL A 257 -3.00 8.54 2.87
C VAL A 257 -2.06 9.01 1.79
N ARG A 258 -1.14 8.13 1.38
CA ARG A 258 -0.10 8.43 0.41
C ARG A 258 -0.67 9.11 -0.84
N VAL A 259 -1.87 8.70 -1.27
CA VAL A 259 -2.60 9.25 -2.42
C VAL A 259 -2.79 10.77 -2.31
N PHE A 260 -3.07 11.29 -1.11
CA PHE A 260 -3.19 12.73 -0.88
C PHE A 260 -1.86 13.48 -1.13
N PHE A 261 -0.75 12.93 -0.66
CA PHE A 261 0.57 13.52 -0.87
C PHE A 261 1.01 13.46 -2.33
N ILE A 262 0.75 12.32 -3.01
CA ILE A 262 1.01 12.17 -4.44
C ILE A 262 0.25 13.23 -5.24
N TRP A 263 -1.03 13.42 -4.92
CA TRP A 263 -1.86 14.45 -5.53
C TRP A 263 -1.28 15.86 -5.31
N GLY A 264 -0.92 16.20 -4.08
CA GLY A 264 -0.32 17.50 -3.76
C GLY A 264 0.96 17.79 -4.55
N VAL A 265 1.87 16.81 -4.63
CA VAL A 265 3.10 16.95 -5.41
C VAL A 265 2.81 17.01 -6.91
N SER A 266 1.84 16.22 -7.40
CA SER A 266 1.45 16.23 -8.81
C SER A 266 0.90 17.58 -9.26
N LEU A 267 0.17 18.30 -8.39
CA LEU A 267 -0.28 19.67 -8.67
C LEU A 267 0.91 20.65 -8.75
N ILE A 268 1.85 20.56 -7.81
CA ILE A 268 3.04 21.43 -7.79
C ILE A 268 3.91 21.21 -9.03
N ALA A 269 4.04 19.95 -9.45
CA ALA A 269 4.78 19.58 -10.66
C ALA A 269 4.05 19.93 -11.96
N GLY A 270 2.79 20.39 -11.90
CA GLY A 270 1.96 20.69 -13.07
C GLY A 270 1.51 19.44 -13.84
N TRP A 271 1.60 18.25 -13.24
CA TRP A 271 1.19 16.99 -13.86
C TRP A 271 -0.31 16.71 -13.80
N GLN A 272 -1.06 17.52 -13.05
CA GLN A 272 -2.49 17.37 -12.87
C GLN A 272 -3.15 18.74 -12.69
N SER A 273 -4.37 18.88 -13.20
CA SER A 273 -5.20 20.06 -13.00
C SER A 273 -5.91 20.03 -11.64
N PHE A 274 -6.06 21.19 -11.01
CA PHE A 274 -6.74 21.29 -9.72
C PHE A 274 -8.25 21.07 -9.86
N VAL A 275 -8.77 20.02 -9.20
CA VAL A 275 -10.20 19.72 -9.14
C VAL A 275 -10.67 19.78 -7.69
N LEU A 276 -11.61 20.68 -7.40
CA LEU A 276 -12.09 20.90 -6.02
C LEU A 276 -12.77 19.66 -5.41
N LEU A 277 -13.43 18.83 -6.23
CA LEU A 277 -14.10 17.61 -5.78
C LEU A 277 -13.10 16.59 -5.17
N GLN A 278 -11.85 16.57 -5.65
CA GLN A 278 -10.80 15.70 -5.12
C GLN A 278 -10.48 16.05 -3.66
N LEU A 279 -10.48 17.34 -3.30
CA LEU A 279 -10.24 17.79 -1.93
C LEU A 279 -11.31 17.26 -0.96
N GLY A 280 -12.57 17.20 -1.39
CA GLY A 280 -13.66 16.60 -0.63
C GLY A 280 -13.45 15.11 -0.39
N GLY A 281 -13.04 14.36 -1.42
CA GLY A 281 -12.70 12.95 -1.30
C GLY A 281 -11.53 12.68 -0.35
N PHE A 282 -10.48 13.50 -0.41
CA PHE A 282 -9.36 13.42 0.53
C PHE A 282 -9.76 13.76 1.98
N ALA A 283 -10.63 14.74 2.19
CA ALA A 283 -11.15 15.05 3.52
C ALA A 283 -11.90 13.85 4.12
N ILE A 284 -12.77 13.20 3.34
CA ILE A 284 -13.49 11.98 3.75
C ILE A 284 -12.51 10.85 4.08
N LEU A 285 -11.49 10.64 3.24
CA LEU A 285 -10.45 9.64 3.45
C LEU A 285 -9.69 9.87 4.77
N LEU A 286 -9.22 11.11 5.02
CA LEU A 286 -8.51 11.48 6.23
C LEU A 286 -9.40 11.34 7.48
N ILE A 287 -10.68 11.70 7.40
CA ILE A 287 -11.64 11.48 8.49
C ILE A 287 -11.79 9.98 8.78
N GLY A 288 -11.95 9.15 7.74
CA GLY A 288 -12.03 7.69 7.88
C GLY A 288 -10.79 7.09 8.55
N MET A 289 -9.61 7.60 8.21
CA MET A 289 -8.36 7.25 8.89
C MET A 289 -8.37 7.61 10.37
N PHE A 290 -8.74 8.84 10.72
CA PHE A 290 -8.71 9.27 12.12
C PHE A 290 -9.71 8.48 12.98
N VAL A 291 -10.85 8.10 12.39
CA VAL A 291 -11.84 7.20 13.00
C VAL A 291 -11.26 5.80 13.19
N TYR A 292 -10.60 5.24 12.16
CA TYR A 292 -9.98 3.91 12.23
C TYR A 292 -8.90 3.82 13.31
N ASN A 293 -8.01 4.82 13.36
CA ASN A 293 -6.88 4.89 14.29
C ASN A 293 -7.27 5.34 15.70
N ASN A 294 -8.58 5.51 15.97
CA ASN A 294 -9.11 5.93 17.27
C ASN A 294 -8.55 7.28 17.77
N ILE A 295 -8.02 8.11 16.86
CA ILE A 295 -7.38 9.40 17.18
C ILE A 295 -8.41 10.38 17.78
N PHE A 296 -9.68 10.32 17.34
CA PHE A 296 -10.74 11.16 17.90
C PHE A 296 -11.38 10.60 19.18
N PHE A 297 -11.60 9.29 19.26
CA PHE A 297 -12.35 8.70 20.37
C PHE A 297 -11.50 8.47 21.61
N HIS A 298 -10.19 8.27 21.50
CA HIS A 298 -9.31 8.10 22.66
C HIS A 298 -9.24 9.33 23.58
N PRO A 299 -9.00 10.57 23.09
CA PRO A 299 -9.05 11.76 23.93
C PRO A 299 -10.47 12.09 24.43
N MET A 300 -11.51 11.75 23.67
CA MET A 300 -12.91 11.96 24.09
C MET A 300 -13.33 10.98 25.20
N TYR A 301 -12.92 9.71 25.09
CA TYR A 301 -13.11 8.68 26.11
C TYR A 301 -12.34 9.00 27.39
N LEU A 302 -11.08 9.45 27.29
CA LEU A 302 -10.32 9.89 28.46
C LEU A 302 -10.96 11.11 29.14
N LYS A 303 -11.43 12.10 28.37
CA LYS A 303 -12.16 13.26 28.92
C LYS A 303 -13.49 12.85 29.58
N LEU A 304 -14.19 11.85 29.05
CA LEU A 304 -15.42 11.33 29.64
C LEU A 304 -15.14 10.48 30.89
N LYS A 305 -14.07 9.66 30.89
CA LYS A 305 -13.61 8.88 32.03
C LYS A 305 -13.11 9.78 33.17
N GLU A 306 -12.36 10.84 32.86
CA GLU A 306 -11.97 11.87 33.84
C GLU A 306 -13.19 12.61 34.40
N LYS A 307 -14.17 12.97 33.55
CA LYS A 307 -15.43 13.57 34.01
C LYS A 307 -16.22 12.63 34.91
N TRP A 308 -16.25 11.34 34.59
CA TRP A 308 -16.91 10.32 35.41
C TRP A 308 -16.20 10.14 36.75
N HIS A 309 -14.87 9.99 36.78
CA HIS A 309 -14.10 9.88 38.03
C HIS A 309 -14.17 11.15 38.88
N ARG A 310 -14.28 12.34 38.30
CA ARG A 310 -14.54 13.58 39.03
C ARG A 310 -15.97 13.70 39.57
N SER A 311 -16.92 12.95 38.98
CA SER A 311 -18.34 12.98 39.37
C SER A 311 -18.74 11.78 40.25
N ALA A 312 -17.83 10.83 40.47
CA ALA A 312 -18.07 9.68 41.34
C ALA A 312 -17.99 10.15 42.81
N PRO A 313 -19.04 9.95 43.63
CA PRO A 313 -18.97 10.26 45.06
C PRO A 313 -17.90 9.37 45.72
N ALA A 314 -17.10 9.97 46.60
CA ALA A 314 -16.14 9.23 47.41
C ALA A 314 -16.89 8.15 48.20
N THR A 315 -16.64 6.88 47.88
CA THR A 315 -17.09 5.77 48.72
C THR A 315 -16.29 5.83 50.01
N ASP A 316 -16.95 6.32 51.05
CA ASP A 316 -16.46 6.43 52.42
C ASP A 316 -16.29 5.01 52.98
N ASN A 317 -15.08 4.45 52.85
CA ASN A 317 -14.72 3.13 53.40
C ASN A 317 -14.44 3.24 54.92
N ASN A 318 -15.42 3.73 55.68
CA ASN A 318 -15.39 3.74 57.15
C ASN A 318 -16.77 3.34 57.71
N SER A 319 -17.20 2.12 57.39
CA SER A 319 -18.05 1.34 58.30
C SER A 319 -18.07 -0.11 57.83
N ILE A 320 -17.34 -0.98 58.54
CA ILE A 320 -17.76 -2.29 59.04
C ILE A 320 -16.52 -2.92 59.70
N ALA A 321 -16.69 -3.19 61.00
CA ALA A 321 -15.81 -3.83 61.99
C ALA A 321 -14.70 -2.95 62.59
#